data_AF-A0A484GL06-F1
#
_entry.id   AF-A0A484GL06-F1
#
_cell.length_a   1.000
_cell.length_b   1.000
_cell.length_c   1.000
_cell.angle_alpha   90.00
_cell.angle_beta   90.00
_cell.angle_gamma   90.00
#
_symmetry.space_group_name_H-M   'P 1'
#
loop_
_entity.id
_entity.type
_entity.pdbx_description
1 polymer ?
#
loop_
_entity_poly.entity_id
_entity_poly.type
_entity_poly.pdbx_seq_one_letter_code
_entity_poly.pdbx_strand_id
1 'polypeptide(L)'
;MEERKEEGEAEIQEHGPEHWFSKWERQCLAEVEQDERLTPELQEEAAAAAQPEHKQQKLWHLFQNSATAVAQLYKDRVCQQPGLSLWIPFQNAATAVTNLYKESVDTHQRSFDIGIQIGYQRRNKDVLAWVKKRRRTIRR
;
A
#
# COMPACT_ATOMS: atom_id res chain seq x y z
N MET A 1 18.21 -36.54 -52.74
CA MET A 1 16.96 -35.81 -52.46
C MET A 1 16.90 -35.62 -50.97
N GLU A 2 17.08 -34.38 -50.51
CA GLU A 2 16.76 -34.01 -49.13
C GLU A 2 15.23 -33.99 -49.03
N GLU A 3 14.65 -34.81 -48.15
CA GLU A 3 13.27 -34.62 -47.72
C GLU A 3 13.28 -33.94 -46.35
N ARG A 4 13.16 -32.62 -46.40
CA ARG A 4 12.96 -31.75 -45.25
C ARG A 4 11.54 -31.99 -44.74
N LYS A 5 11.40 -32.71 -43.63
CA LYS A 5 10.12 -32.93 -42.96
C LYS A 5 9.69 -31.60 -42.32
N GLU A 6 8.77 -30.90 -42.98
CA GLU A 6 8.13 -29.70 -42.42
C GLU A 6 7.31 -30.13 -41.20
N GLU A 7 7.80 -29.76 -40.01
CA GLU A 7 7.02 -29.79 -38.77
C GLU A 7 5.90 -28.76 -38.92
N GLY A 8 4.74 -29.23 -39.36
CA GLY A 8 3.52 -28.47 -39.39
C GLY A 8 3.24 -27.90 -38.01
N GLU A 9 3.30 -26.57 -37.93
CA GLU A 9 2.77 -25.77 -36.83
C GLU A 9 1.31 -26.19 -36.64
N ALA A 10 1.07 -27.05 -35.65
CA ALA A 10 -0.27 -27.44 -35.25
C ALA A 10 -0.97 -26.18 -34.75
N GLU A 11 -1.77 -25.64 -35.65
CA GLU A 11 -2.76 -24.59 -35.49
C GLU A 11 -3.44 -24.77 -34.13
N ILE A 12 -3.10 -23.88 -33.19
CA ILE A 12 -3.64 -23.93 -31.85
C ILE A 12 -5.11 -23.56 -31.98
N GLN A 13 -5.98 -24.56 -31.98
CA GLN A 13 -7.43 -24.39 -31.88
C GLN A 13 -7.72 -23.41 -30.75
N GLU A 14 -8.35 -22.28 -31.11
CA GLU A 14 -8.88 -21.27 -30.21
C GLU A 14 -10.04 -21.85 -29.40
N HIS A 15 -9.73 -22.70 -28.42
CA HIS A 15 -10.66 -23.02 -27.35
C HIS A 15 -10.59 -21.91 -26.30
N GLY A 16 -11.76 -21.38 -25.93
CA GLY A 16 -11.89 -20.35 -24.90
C GLY A 16 -11.21 -20.75 -23.57
N PRO A 17 -10.98 -19.78 -22.67
CA PRO A 17 -10.19 -19.96 -21.45
C PRO A 17 -10.67 -21.11 -20.53
N GLU A 18 -11.91 -21.57 -20.69
CA GLU A 18 -12.55 -22.60 -19.88
C GLU A 18 -12.08 -24.04 -20.14
N HIS A 19 -11.49 -24.34 -21.30
CA HIS A 19 -11.29 -25.73 -21.71
C HIS A 19 -9.89 -26.30 -21.40
N TRP A 20 -8.88 -25.44 -21.23
CA TRP A 20 -7.48 -25.89 -21.18
C TRP A 20 -6.86 -25.94 -19.78
N PHE A 21 -7.48 -25.32 -18.78
CA PHE A 21 -7.09 -25.51 -17.38
C PHE A 21 -7.65 -26.83 -16.85
N SER A 22 -6.84 -27.57 -16.10
CA SER A 22 -7.30 -28.68 -15.27
C SER A 22 -8.31 -28.19 -14.22
N LYS A 23 -9.10 -29.10 -13.66
CA LYS A 23 -10.04 -28.74 -12.58
C LYS A 23 -9.34 -28.11 -11.38
N TRP A 24 -8.14 -28.62 -11.04
CA TRP A 24 -7.30 -28.08 -9.97
C TRP A 24 -6.83 -26.66 -10.27
N GLU A 25 -6.31 -26.40 -11.47
CA GLU A 25 -5.84 -25.04 -11.83
C GLU A 25 -6.99 -24.03 -11.84
N ARG A 26 -8.20 -24.44 -12.25
CA ARG A 26 -9.40 -23.59 -12.14
C ARG A 26 -9.76 -23.26 -10.70
N GLN A 27 -9.62 -24.23 -9.79
CA GLN A 27 -9.82 -23.99 -8.37
C GLN A 27 -8.80 -22.97 -7.84
N CYS A 28 -7.52 -23.14 -8.15
CA CYS A 28 -6.49 -22.18 -7.76
C CYS A 28 -6.75 -20.76 -8.33
N LEU A 29 -7.21 -20.67 -9.58
CA LEU A 29 -7.58 -19.40 -10.21
C LEU A 29 -8.75 -18.73 -9.48
N ALA A 30 -9.79 -19.50 -9.14
CA ALA A 30 -10.96 -18.98 -8.42
C ALA A 30 -10.62 -18.55 -6.98
N GLU A 31 -9.72 -19.27 -6.30
CA GLU A 31 -9.23 -18.92 -4.97
C GLU A 31 -8.47 -17.58 -4.99
N VAL A 32 -7.56 -17.39 -5.96
CA VAL A 32 -6.83 -16.12 -6.09
C VAL A 32 -7.74 -14.97 -6.50
N GLU A 33 -8.74 -15.20 -7.35
CA GLU A 33 -9.74 -14.17 -7.71
C GLU A 33 -10.65 -13.76 -6.55
N GLN A 34 -10.95 -14.69 -5.63
CA GLN A 34 -11.65 -14.37 -4.39
C GLN A 34 -10.76 -13.57 -3.43
N ASP A 35 -9.49 -13.93 -3.31
CA ASP A 35 -8.50 -13.24 -2.46
C ASP A 35 -8.07 -11.88 -3.06
N GLU A 36 -8.22 -11.69 -4.39
CA GLU A 36 -8.02 -10.42 -5.12
C GLU A 36 -9.13 -9.40 -4.87
N ARG A 37 -10.29 -9.83 -4.34
CA ARG A 37 -11.29 -8.91 -3.83
C ARG A 37 -10.74 -8.30 -2.56
N LEU A 38 -9.96 -7.23 -2.71
CA LEU A 38 -9.53 -6.36 -1.62
C LEU A 38 -10.69 -6.24 -0.64
N THR A 39 -10.45 -6.57 0.62
CA THR A 39 -11.39 -6.21 1.68
C THR A 39 -11.73 -4.74 1.46
N PRO A 40 -13.02 -4.33 1.52
CA PRO A 40 -13.43 -2.95 1.22
C PRO A 40 -12.55 -1.90 1.92
N GLU A 41 -12.12 -2.24 3.13
CA GLU A 41 -11.18 -1.50 3.97
C GLU A 41 -9.81 -1.26 3.32
N LEU A 42 -9.17 -2.28 2.73
CA LEU A 42 -7.87 -2.13 2.04
C LEU A 42 -8.01 -1.35 0.74
N GLN A 43 -9.16 -1.43 0.06
CA GLN A 43 -9.40 -0.68 -1.17
C GLN A 43 -9.67 0.80 -0.89
N GLU A 44 -10.47 1.09 0.14
CA GLU A 44 -10.66 2.45 0.65
C GLU A 44 -9.32 3.02 1.13
N GLU A 45 -8.51 2.23 1.82
CA GLU A 45 -7.25 2.70 2.35
C GLU A 45 -6.17 2.87 1.27
N ALA A 46 -6.18 2.04 0.23
CA ALA A 46 -5.37 2.24 -0.97
C ALA A 46 -5.79 3.49 -1.75
N ALA A 47 -7.10 3.74 -1.86
CA ALA A 47 -7.63 4.97 -2.46
C ALA A 47 -7.27 6.20 -1.61
N ALA A 48 -7.33 6.09 -0.29
CA ALA A 48 -6.89 7.12 0.64
C ALA A 48 -5.36 7.32 0.62
N ALA A 49 -4.57 6.27 0.39
CA ALA A 49 -3.12 6.39 0.18
C ALA A 49 -2.80 7.07 -1.17
N ALA A 50 -3.63 6.84 -2.19
CA ALA A 50 -3.58 7.56 -3.46
C ALA A 50 -4.08 9.01 -3.36
N GLN A 51 -4.77 9.36 -2.26
CA GLN A 51 -5.17 10.71 -1.86
C GLN A 51 -4.30 11.15 -0.66
N PRO A 52 -2.99 11.41 -0.88
CA PRO A 52 -2.04 11.70 0.20
C PRO A 52 -2.47 12.89 1.05
N GLU A 53 -3.28 13.80 0.50
CA GLU A 53 -3.68 15.05 1.12
C GLU A 53 -4.29 14.87 2.52
N HIS A 54 -5.18 13.91 2.74
CA HIS A 54 -5.91 13.85 4.03
C HIS A 54 -5.05 13.32 5.19
N LYS A 55 -4.24 12.28 4.96
CA LYS A 55 -3.30 11.74 5.96
C LYS A 55 -2.11 12.69 6.16
N GLN A 56 -1.63 13.31 5.08
CA GLN A 56 -0.55 14.29 5.12
C GLN A 56 -0.97 15.59 5.83
N GLN A 57 -2.23 16.02 5.67
CA GLN A 57 -2.82 17.13 6.43
C GLN A 57 -2.83 16.84 7.93
N LYS A 58 -3.25 15.62 8.35
CA LYS A 58 -3.23 15.24 9.78
C LYS A 58 -1.82 15.29 10.37
N LEU A 59 -0.84 14.68 9.70
CA LEU A 59 0.56 14.72 10.16
C LEU A 59 1.11 16.14 10.17
N TRP A 60 0.76 16.95 9.18
CA TRP A 60 1.14 18.35 9.13
C TRP A 60 0.57 19.15 10.31
N HIS A 61 -0.70 18.95 10.65
CA HIS A 61 -1.30 19.59 11.83
C HIS A 61 -0.65 19.15 13.14
N LEU A 62 -0.33 17.86 13.29
CA LEU A 62 0.41 17.37 14.46
C LEU A 62 1.80 17.99 14.54
N PHE A 63 2.48 18.17 13.40
CA PHE A 63 3.76 18.85 13.32
C PHE A 63 3.63 20.31 13.77
N GLN A 64 2.66 21.05 13.24
CA GLN A 64 2.40 22.44 13.61
C GLN A 64 2.09 22.57 15.10
N ASN A 65 1.25 21.69 15.65
CA ASN A 65 0.92 21.67 17.07
C ASN A 65 2.16 21.41 17.94
N SER A 66 2.95 20.41 17.56
CA SER A 66 4.22 20.09 18.24
C SER A 66 5.19 21.27 18.21
N ALA A 67 5.40 21.88 17.04
CA ALA A 67 6.29 23.03 16.89
C ALA A 67 5.81 24.23 17.73
N THR A 68 4.50 24.49 17.75
CA THR A 68 3.89 25.56 18.53
C THR A 68 4.06 25.31 20.04
N ALA A 69 3.79 24.08 20.50
CA ALA A 69 3.92 23.73 21.92
C ALA A 69 5.37 23.85 22.40
N VAL A 70 6.35 23.44 21.58
CA VAL A 70 7.78 23.60 21.89
C VAL A 70 8.18 25.07 21.88
N ALA A 71 7.75 25.85 20.88
CA ALA A 71 8.05 27.28 20.82
C ALA A 71 7.48 28.03 22.04
N GLN A 72 6.26 27.67 22.45
CA GLN A 72 5.60 28.26 23.63
C GLN A 72 6.37 27.93 24.92
N LEU A 73 6.83 26.68 25.08
CA LEU A 73 7.67 26.29 26.22
C LEU A 73 8.94 27.15 26.32
N TYR A 74 9.62 27.40 25.19
CA TYR A 74 10.80 28.27 25.17
C TYR A 74 10.45 29.73 25.50
N LYS A 75 9.35 30.25 24.93
CA LYS A 75 8.87 31.61 25.20
C LYS A 75 8.56 31.81 26.69
N ASP A 76 7.85 30.88 27.31
CA ASP A 76 7.47 30.96 28.73
C ASP A 76 8.69 30.84 29.66
N ARG A 77 9.74 30.13 29.21
CA ARG A 77 11.04 30.09 29.92
C ARG A 77 11.79 31.43 29.83
N VAL A 78 11.80 32.07 28.66
CA VAL A 78 12.56 33.31 28.40
C VAL A 78 11.89 34.52 29.05
N CYS A 79 10.55 34.57 29.08
CA CYS A 79 9.81 35.69 29.63
C CYS A 79 9.62 35.64 31.16
N GLN A 80 10.17 34.62 31.86
CA GLN A 80 10.04 34.33 33.30
C GLN A 80 8.94 35.13 34.02
N GLN A 81 7.69 34.75 33.78
CA GLN A 81 6.56 35.30 34.52
C GLN A 81 6.59 34.72 35.95
N PRO A 82 6.72 35.55 37.00
CA PRO A 82 6.72 35.07 38.37
C PRO A 82 5.43 34.28 38.67
N GLY A 83 5.56 33.03 39.10
CA GLY A 83 4.44 32.16 39.48
C GLY A 83 3.92 31.21 38.39
N LEU A 84 4.47 31.22 37.17
CA LEU A 84 4.10 30.28 36.11
C LEU A 84 4.88 28.96 36.22
N SER A 85 4.16 27.85 36.37
CA SER A 85 4.74 26.51 36.37
C SER A 85 5.13 26.08 34.95
N LEU A 86 6.42 25.89 34.70
CA LEU A 86 6.94 25.37 33.43
C LEU A 86 6.61 23.89 33.19
N TRP A 87 6.11 23.19 34.22
CA TRP A 87 5.79 21.78 34.12
C TRP A 87 4.63 21.51 33.15
N ILE A 88 3.57 22.33 33.20
CA ILE A 88 2.40 22.14 32.33
C ILE A 88 2.75 22.40 30.84
N PRO A 89 3.42 23.51 30.47
CA PRO A 89 3.91 23.69 29.10
C PRO A 89 4.86 22.59 28.63
N PHE A 90 5.72 22.08 29.53
CA PHE A 90 6.61 20.96 29.22
C PHE A 90 5.83 19.68 28.90
N GLN A 91 4.87 19.31 29.76
CA GLN A 91 4.02 18.15 29.53
C GLN A 91 3.24 18.25 28.23
N ASN A 92 2.71 19.43 27.91
CA ASN A 92 2.01 19.67 26.64
C ASN A 92 2.94 19.48 25.43
N ALA A 93 4.14 20.07 25.46
CA ALA A 93 5.13 19.91 24.41
C ALA A 93 5.56 18.44 24.24
N ALA A 94 5.85 17.74 25.34
CA ALA A 94 6.23 16.33 25.31
C ALA A 94 5.11 15.44 24.74
N THR A 95 3.85 15.72 25.11
CA THR A 95 2.68 14.98 24.60
C THR A 95 2.49 15.23 23.11
N ALA A 96 2.59 16.49 22.66
CA ALA A 96 2.45 16.84 21.24
C ALA A 96 3.53 16.18 20.37
N VAL A 97 4.80 16.19 20.82
CA VAL A 97 5.91 15.50 20.14
C VAL A 97 5.69 13.99 20.10
N THR A 98 5.23 13.40 21.21
CA THR A 98 4.97 11.95 21.29
C THR A 98 3.86 11.53 20.33
N ASN A 99 2.78 12.32 20.26
CA ASN A 99 1.67 12.05 19.35
C ASN A 99 2.10 12.16 17.88
N LEU A 100 2.89 13.18 17.54
CA LEU A 100 3.46 13.32 16.20
C LEU A 100 4.33 12.12 15.84
N TYR A 101 5.21 11.68 16.74
CA TYR A 101 6.08 10.53 16.51
C TYR A 101 5.27 9.25 16.27
N LYS A 102 4.32 8.94 17.16
CA LYS A 102 3.47 7.75 17.04
C LYS A 102 2.71 7.74 15.72
N GLU A 103 1.99 8.82 15.42
CA GLU A 103 1.19 8.90 14.20
C GLU A 103 2.06 8.80 12.94
N SER A 104 3.26 9.39 12.95
CA SER A 104 4.21 9.32 11.83
C SER A 104 4.68 7.89 11.57
N VAL A 105 5.08 7.17 12.63
CA VAL A 105 5.51 5.77 12.53
C VAL A 105 4.37 4.87 12.07
N ASP A 106 3.19 5.01 12.69
CA ASP A 106 2.01 4.21 12.35
C ASP A 106 1.59 4.44 10.89
N THR A 107 1.57 5.69 10.44
CA THR A 107 1.23 6.04 9.05
C THR A 107 2.26 5.50 8.07
N HIS A 108 3.55 5.59 8.39
CA HIS A 108 4.61 5.08 7.53
C HIS A 108 4.55 3.57 7.39
N GLN A 109 4.46 2.85 8.51
CA GLN A 109 4.36 1.39 8.53
C GLN A 109 3.13 0.92 7.76
N ARG A 110 1.97 1.52 8.04
CA ARG A 110 0.71 1.15 7.36
C ARG A 110 0.75 1.41 5.86
N SER A 111 1.33 2.55 5.44
CA SER A 111 1.54 2.85 4.03
C SER A 111 2.44 1.82 3.34
N PHE A 112 3.50 1.37 4.02
CA PHE A 112 4.40 0.35 3.52
C PHE A 112 3.70 -1.01 3.36
N ASP A 113 2.97 -1.44 4.38
CA ASP A 113 2.23 -2.72 4.36
C ASP A 113 1.16 -2.74 3.25
N ILE A 114 0.43 -1.63 3.08
CA ILE A 114 -0.54 -1.48 1.98
C ILE A 114 0.17 -1.54 0.62
N GLY A 115 1.31 -0.87 0.48
CA GLY A 115 2.10 -0.90 -0.76
C GLY A 115 2.53 -2.32 -1.12
N ILE A 116 2.93 -3.11 -0.13
CA ILE A 116 3.26 -4.53 -0.31
C ILE A 116 2.03 -5.32 -0.77
N GLN A 117 0.88 -5.16 -0.11
CA GLN A 117 -0.35 -5.87 -0.47
C GLN A 117 -0.81 -5.52 -1.89
N ILE A 118 -0.84 -4.24 -2.24
CA ILE A 118 -1.17 -3.79 -3.60
C ILE A 118 -0.18 -4.38 -4.62
N GLY A 119 1.12 -4.42 -4.29
CA GLY A 119 2.15 -5.02 -5.13
C GLY A 119 1.92 -6.51 -5.38
N TYR A 120 1.60 -7.27 -4.33
CA TYR A 120 1.26 -8.69 -4.45
C TYR A 120 0.02 -8.89 -5.33
N GLN A 121 -1.04 -8.11 -5.10
CA GLN A 121 -2.27 -8.19 -5.86
C GLN A 121 -2.04 -7.86 -7.35
N ARG A 122 -1.33 -6.77 -7.65
CA ARG A 122 -1.01 -6.38 -9.02
C ARG A 122 -0.19 -7.45 -9.75
N ARG A 123 0.85 -7.97 -9.09
CA ARG A 123 1.69 -9.04 -9.65
C ARG A 123 0.86 -10.29 -9.92
N ASN A 124 0.05 -10.72 -8.97
CA ASN A 124 -0.80 -11.90 -9.13
C ASN A 124 -1.75 -11.70 -10.30
N LYS A 125 -2.43 -10.55 -10.39
CA LYS A 125 -3.31 -10.19 -11.50
C LYS A 125 -2.62 -10.24 -12.86
N ASP A 126 -1.42 -9.68 -12.97
CA ASP A 126 -0.65 -9.67 -14.21
C ASP A 126 -0.23 -11.09 -14.63
N VAL A 127 0.19 -11.93 -13.67
CA VAL A 127 0.51 -13.34 -13.89
C VAL A 127 -0.75 -14.12 -14.32
N LEU A 128 -1.88 -13.93 -13.62
CA LEU A 128 -3.14 -14.59 -13.96
C LEU A 128 -3.61 -14.18 -15.37
N ALA A 129 -3.55 -12.89 -15.70
CA ALA A 129 -3.89 -12.39 -17.02
C ALA A 129 -2.95 -12.94 -18.10
N TRP A 130 -1.66 -13.14 -17.79
CA TRP A 130 -0.69 -13.75 -18.69
C TRP A 130 -1.00 -15.22 -18.95
N VAL A 131 -1.23 -16.00 -17.88
CA VAL A 131 -1.58 -17.43 -17.96
C VAL A 131 -2.88 -17.59 -18.76
N LYS A 132 -3.95 -16.84 -18.42
CA LYS A 132 -5.24 -16.89 -19.13
C LYS A 132 -5.14 -16.59 -20.62
N LYS A 133 -4.19 -15.74 -21.03
CA LYS A 133 -3.92 -15.40 -22.45
C LYS A 133 -3.00 -16.40 -23.16
N ARG A 134 -2.61 -17.49 -22.49
CA ARG A 134 -1.73 -18.56 -23.02
C ARG A 134 -0.43 -18.01 -23.63
N ARG A 135 0.08 -16.91 -23.08
CA ARG A 135 1.35 -16.34 -23.52
C ARG A 135 2.48 -17.27 -23.07
N ARG A 136 3.44 -17.57 -23.95
CA ARG A 136 4.59 -18.43 -23.64
C ARG A 136 5.76 -17.67 -23.02
N THR A 137 5.78 -16.34 -23.16
CA THR A 137 6.86 -15.46 -22.70
C THR A 137 6.30 -14.29 -21.90
N ILE A 138 6.90 -14.03 -20.73
CA ILE A 138 6.63 -12.84 -19.92
C ILE A 138 7.59 -11.75 -20.41
N ARG A 139 7.07 -10.61 -20.87
CA ARG A 139 7.91 -9.46 -21.21
C ARG A 139 8.43 -8.86 -19.91
N ARG A 140 9.75 -8.77 -19.78
CA ARG A 140 10.45 -8.12 -18.67
C ARG A 140 10.46 -6.61 -18.85
#